data_AF-A0A2W6SQ82-F1
#
_entry.id   AF-A0A2W6SQ82-F1
#
_cell.length_a   1.000
_cell.length_b   1.000
_cell.length_c   1.000
_cell.angle_alpha   90.00
_cell.angle_beta   90.00
_cell.angle_gamma   90.00
#
_symmetry.space_group_name_H-M   'P 1'
#
loop_
_entity.id
_entity.type
_entity.pdbx_description
1 polymer ?
#
loop_
_entity_poly.entity_id
_entity_poly.type
_entity_poly.pdbx_seq_one_letter_code
_entity_poly.pdbx_strand_id
1 'polypeptide(L)' 'MCLREGRTEAATVVDHIRPLAKGGSDEDRNTRNLCDPHHKQVTVEQFGHATSTHLRGCDASGRPVDPAHPWSRRPAS' A
#
# COMPACT_ATOMS: atom_id res chain seq x y z
N MET A 1 -8.47 -13.87 4.49
CA MET A 1 -8.82 -14.68 3.30
C MET A 1 -10.23 -15.14 3.51
N CYS A 2 -11.11 -14.94 2.52
CA CYS A 2 -12.52 -15.30 2.61
C CYS A 2 -12.74 -16.72 3.15
N LEU A 3 -12.06 -17.73 2.60
CA LEU A 3 -12.26 -19.12 3.01
C LEU A 3 -11.92 -19.39 4.48
N ARG A 4 -10.88 -18.73 5.03
CA ARG A 4 -10.54 -18.84 6.46
C ARG A 4 -11.55 -18.16 7.37
N GLU A 5 -12.33 -17.24 6.81
CA GLU A 5 -13.37 -16.49 7.50
C GLU A 5 -14.77 -17.10 7.26
N GLY A 6 -14.85 -18.29 6.66
CA GLY A 6 -16.11 -18.96 6.34
C GLY A 6 -16.91 -18.30 5.20
N ARG A 7 -16.27 -17.43 4.40
CA ARG A 7 -16.88 -16.75 3.25
C ARG A 7 -16.29 -17.27 1.94
N THR A 8 -17.09 -17.26 0.88
CA THR A 8 -16.62 -17.57 -0.47
C THR A 8 -16.87 -16.35 -1.34
N GLU A 9 -15.81 -15.80 -1.91
CA GLU A 9 -15.86 -14.62 -2.79
C GLU A 9 -15.00 -14.91 -4.01
N ALA A 10 -15.42 -14.40 -5.18
CA ALA A 10 -14.64 -14.54 -6.39
C ALA A 10 -13.30 -13.81 -6.24
N ALA A 11 -12.21 -14.49 -6.58
CA ALA A 11 -10.92 -13.84 -6.65
C ALA A 11 -10.86 -12.92 -7.87
N THR A 12 -10.35 -11.72 -7.66
CA THR A 12 -10.18 -10.69 -8.70
C THR A 12 -8.72 -10.37 -8.95
N VAL A 13 -7.81 -10.83 -8.08
CA VAL A 13 -6.38 -10.56 -8.15
C VAL A 13 -5.58 -11.82 -7.88
N VAL A 14 -4.51 -12.01 -8.66
CA VAL A 14 -3.46 -13.00 -8.41
C VAL A 14 -2.35 -12.31 -7.62
N ASP A 15 -2.09 -12.76 -6.39
CA ASP A 15 -1.11 -12.20 -5.48
C ASP A 15 0.10 -13.13 -5.33
N HIS A 16 1.31 -12.56 -5.31
CA HIS A 16 2.51 -13.35 -5.01
C HIS A 16 2.71 -13.48 -3.50
N ILE A 17 2.72 -14.72 -2.99
CA ILE A 17 2.92 -15.06 -1.56
C ILE A 17 4.19 -14.38 -1.03
N ARG A 18 5.31 -14.57 -1.73
CA ARG A 18 6.51 -13.73 -1.60
C ARG A 18 6.48 -12.71 -2.74
N PRO A 19 6.42 -11.40 -2.44
CA PRO A 19 6.38 -10.39 -3.49
C PRO A 19 7.61 -10.42 -4.38
N LEU A 20 7.43 -10.16 -5.68
CA LEU A 20 8.52 -10.04 -6.64
C LEU A 20 9.55 -9.00 -6.20
N ALA A 21 9.09 -7.86 -5.67
CA ALA A 21 9.94 -6.79 -5.13
C ALA A 21 10.82 -7.24 -3.93
N LYS A 22 10.47 -8.36 -3.28
CA LYS A 22 11.27 -8.99 -2.21
C LYS A 22 12.00 -10.25 -2.67
N GLY A 23 12.16 -10.43 -3.98
CA GLY A 23 12.82 -11.60 -4.58
C GLY A 23 11.95 -12.86 -4.62
N GLY A 24 10.62 -12.71 -4.69
CA GLY A 24 9.72 -13.82 -5.02
C GLY A 24 9.84 -14.25 -6.48
N SER A 25 9.54 -15.52 -6.76
CA SER A 25 9.50 -16.06 -8.11
C SER A 25 8.12 -15.86 -8.76
N ASP A 26 8.07 -15.68 -10.07
CA ASP A 26 6.82 -15.65 -10.83
C ASP A 26 6.44 -17.07 -11.29
N GLU A 27 6.06 -17.89 -10.31
CA GLU A 27 5.64 -19.27 -10.55
C GLU A 27 4.34 -19.53 -9.81
N ASP A 28 3.46 -20.38 -10.35
CA ASP A 28 2.14 -20.68 -9.78
C ASP A 28 2.22 -21.06 -8.28
N ARG A 29 3.27 -21.78 -7.87
CA ARG A 29 3.50 -22.16 -6.46
C ARG A 29 3.68 -20.97 -5.50
N ASN A 30 4.10 -19.82 -6.03
CA ASN A 30 4.25 -18.57 -5.29
C ASN A 30 3.04 -17.64 -5.49
N THR A 31 1.98 -18.09 -6.15
CA THR A 31 0.76 -17.29 -6.36
C THR A 31 -0.38 -17.74 -5.48
N ARG A 32 -1.31 -16.83 -5.18
CA ARG A 32 -2.58 -17.13 -4.54
C ARG A 32 -3.67 -16.18 -5.04
N ASN A 33 -4.88 -16.71 -5.18
CA ASN A 33 -6.02 -15.96 -5.68
C ASN A 33 -6.74 -15.26 -4.51
N LEU A 34 -6.90 -13.95 -4.61
CA LEU A 34 -7.48 -13.09 -3.57
C LEU A 34 -8.62 -12.23 -4.13
N CYS A 35 -9.61 -11.93 -3.28
CA CYS A 35 -10.50 -10.81 -3.53
C CYS A 35 -9.76 -9.49 -3.25
N ASP A 36 -10.26 -8.39 -3.81
CA ASP A 36 -9.66 -7.06 -3.67
C ASP A 36 -9.47 -6.61 -2.21
N PRO A 37 -10.44 -6.81 -1.28
CA PRO A 37 -10.24 -6.45 0.14
C PRO A 37 -9.06 -7.17 0.79
N HIS A 38 -8.96 -8.50 0.63
CA HIS A 38 -7.86 -9.26 1.22
C HIS A 38 -6.53 -8.99 0.53
N HIS A 39 -6.54 -8.72 -0.78
CA HIS A 39 -5.34 -8.30 -1.49
C HIS A 39 -4.78 -7.00 -0.91
N LYS A 40 -5.62 -5.98 -0.70
CA LYS A 40 -5.20 -4.71 -0.08
C LYS A 40 -4.61 -4.89 1.32
N GLN A 41 -5.24 -5.73 2.15
CA GLN A 41 -4.72 -6.03 3.50
C GLN A 41 -3.33 -6.66 3.44
N VAL A 42 -3.16 -7.67 2.58
CA VAL A 42 -1.87 -8.32 2.34
C VAL A 42 -0.82 -7.32 1.86
N THR A 43 -1.16 -6.45 0.91
CA THR A 43 -0.21 -5.46 0.38
C THR A 43 0.28 -4.53 1.50
N VAL A 44 -0.61 -4.11 2.40
CA VAL A 44 -0.24 -3.30 3.57
C VAL A 44 0.70 -4.07 4.50
N GLU A 45 0.40 -5.33 4.81
CA GLU A 45 1.26 -6.20 5.64
C GLU A 45 2.64 -6.43 5.01
N GLN A 46 2.69 -6.67 3.70
CA GLN A 46 3.92 -6.99 2.99
C GLN A 46 4.80 -5.76 2.78
N PHE A 47 4.24 -4.61 2.41
CA PHE A 47 5.02 -3.43 2.01
C PHE A 47 5.06 -2.36 3.08
N GLY A 48 4.34 -2.53 4.19
CA GLY A 48 4.30 -1.55 5.26
C GLY A 48 3.82 -0.19 4.75
N HIS A 49 2.82 -0.17 3.86
CA HIS A 49 2.14 1.05 3.44
C HIS A 49 1.34 1.61 4.63
N ALA A 50 2.06 2.05 5.66
CA ALA A 50 1.53 2.94 6.66
C ALA A 50 1.04 4.18 5.92
N THR A 51 -0.16 4.63 6.26
CA THR A 51 -0.57 6.01 6.00
C THR A 51 0.55 6.89 6.53
N SER A 52 1.28 7.53 5.62
CA SER A 52 2.30 8.53 5.96
C SER A 52 1.71 9.45 7.02
N THR A 53 2.34 9.54 8.19
CA THR A 53 1.97 10.52 9.22
C THR A 53 2.14 11.94 8.71
N HIS A 54 3.01 12.11 7.70
CA HIS A 54 3.14 13.35 6.97
C HIS A 54 1.98 13.54 5.99
N LEU A 55 1.40 14.74 6.02
CA LEU A 55 0.38 15.21 5.09
C LEU A 55 0.95 15.21 3.67
N ARG A 56 0.21 14.60 2.74
CA ARG A 56 0.60 14.54 1.33
C ARG A 56 -0.01 15.71 0.57
N GLY A 57 0.76 16.29 -0.35
CA GLY A 57 0.30 17.29 -1.30
C GLY A 57 0.95 18.66 -1.13
N CYS A 58 0.55 19.59 -1.99
CA CYS A 58 0.98 20.98 -1.97
C CYS A 58 -0.22 21.92 -2.00
N ASP A 59 -0.08 23.11 -1.42
CA ASP A 59 -1.06 24.19 -1.51
C ASP A 59 -1.08 24.85 -2.91
N ALA A 60 -1.95 25.83 -3.12
CA ALA A 60 -2.08 26.55 -4.38
C ALA A 60 -0.81 27.31 -4.80
N SER A 61 0.10 27.59 -3.86
CA SER A 61 1.41 28.19 -4.10
C SER A 61 2.53 27.15 -4.31
N GLY A 62 2.18 25.86 -4.38
CA GLY A 62 3.11 24.76 -4.60
C GLY A 62 3.92 24.36 -3.38
N ARG A 63 3.56 24.84 -2.18
CA ARG A 63 4.28 24.51 -0.94
C ARG A 63 3.71 23.25 -0.30
N PRO A 64 4.55 22.39 0.31
CA PRO A 64 4.06 21.22 1.04
C PRO A 64 3.05 21.60 2.11
N VAL A 65 1.90 20.94 2.13
CA VAL A 65 0.85 21.17 3.15
C VAL A 65 1.24 20.70 4.54
N ASP A 66 2.28 19.88 4.60
CA ASP A 66 2.81 19.35 5.84
C ASP A 66 3.66 20.38 6.60
N PRO A 67 3.26 20.79 7.81
CA PRO A 67 4.03 21.75 8.59
C PRO A 67 5.40 21.23 9.05
N ALA A 68 5.58 19.92 9.20
CA ALA A 68 6.85 19.31 9.57
C ALA A 68 7.81 19.14 8.36
N HIS A 69 7.36 19.41 7.13
CA HIS A 69 8.23 19.36 5.97
C HIS A 69 9.30 20.47 6.04
N PRO A 70 10.60 20.20 5.80
CA PRO A 70 11.68 21.20 5.93
C PRO A 70 11.47 22.48 5.12
N TRP A 71 10.75 22.37 4.00
CA TRP A 71 10.44 23.48 3.10
C TRP A 71 9.05 24.09 3.31
N SER A 72 8.30 23.69 4.34
CA SER A 72 6.96 24.22 4.65
C SER A 72 7.02 25.69 5.07
N ARG A 73 8.11 26.11 5.73
CA ARG A 73 8.25 27.45 6.30
C ARG A 73 8.48 28.51 5.22
N ARG A 74 7.82 29.67 5.37
CA ARG A 74 8.19 30.88 4.63
C ARG A 74 9.51 31.40 5.22
N PRO A 75 10.48 31.84 4.40
CA PRO A 75 11.58 32.63 4.92
C PRO A 75 10.98 33.85 5.64
N ALA A 76 11.51 34.17 6.83
CA ALA A 76 11.12 35.38 7.52
C ALA A 76 11.36 36.57 6.58
N SER A 77 10.34 37.40 6.42
CA SER A 77 10.41 38.64 5.64
C SER A 77 11.23 39.69 6.37
#